data_AF-A0A1G0SL44-F1
#
_entry.id   AF-A0A1G0SL44-F1
#
_cell.length_a   1.000
_cell.length_b   1.000
_cell.length_c   1.000
_cell.angle_alpha   90.00
_cell.angle_beta   90.00
_cell.angle_gamma   90.00
#
_symmetry.space_group_name_H-M   'P 1'
#
loop_
_entity.id
_entity.type
_entity.pdbx_description
1 polymer ?
#
loop_
_entity_poly.entity_id
_entity_poly.type
_entity_poly.pdbx_seq_one_letter_code
_entity_poly.pdbx_strand_id
1 'polypeptide(L)'
;MSEKTFNSFRELKKFVESSTTIEVDDPIISTMVEKGKEMDEYISENIHWLQDKYSSSTLFHNAIIFPLTWTGHAVDSPPYHSAAIQYLKRGKKEHLEKAISKYGRYGEEKLHQILISWKTILEHFDDYDFEKLKEDKFVLIQDELWKLTYKLIQENKIRGIGNWILFAPFKIILAYRYRLWKNKETDKIKMPLGLEVIRGIRKLIKRKSKYVEGYDTYMFMEEEGGLVEGKAIIELVHSISKKIAGDYDTRVIHVNSGLYQLGKGEI
;
A
#
# COMPACT_ATOMS: atom_id res chain seq x y z
N MET A 1 17.51 -21.81 -55.27
CA MET A 1 17.74 -20.71 -54.30
C MET A 1 19.21 -20.75 -53.91
N SER A 2 19.97 -19.67 -54.10
CA SER A 2 21.44 -19.73 -53.96
C SER A 2 21.87 -19.69 -52.49
N GLU A 3 23.01 -20.29 -52.19
CA GLU A 3 23.62 -20.36 -50.84
C GLU A 3 23.82 -18.96 -50.23
N LYS A 4 24.05 -17.93 -51.06
CA LYS A 4 24.10 -16.53 -50.66
C LYS A 4 22.78 -16.00 -50.10
N THR A 5 21.65 -16.41 -50.67
CA THR A 5 20.33 -16.01 -50.17
C THR A 5 20.06 -16.63 -48.80
N PHE A 6 20.46 -17.89 -48.59
CA PHE A 6 20.24 -18.58 -47.32
C PHE A 6 21.08 -18.01 -46.17
N ASN A 7 22.33 -17.61 -46.44
CA ASN A 7 23.19 -16.97 -45.46
C ASN A 7 22.71 -15.56 -45.08
N SER A 8 22.19 -14.79 -46.05
CA SER A 8 21.59 -13.47 -45.81
C SER A 8 20.38 -13.55 -44.86
N PHE A 9 19.51 -14.56 -44.99
CA PHE A 9 18.39 -14.76 -44.07
C PHE A 9 18.84 -15.16 -42.66
N ARG A 10 19.93 -15.92 -42.53
CA ARG A 10 20.46 -16.37 -41.24
C ARG A 10 21.12 -15.21 -40.47
N GLU A 11 21.77 -14.29 -41.18
CA GLU A 11 22.31 -13.06 -40.60
C GLU A 11 21.20 -12.07 -40.24
N LEU A 12 20.16 -11.92 -41.07
CA LEU A 12 18.97 -11.13 -40.72
C LEU A 12 18.25 -11.68 -39.50
N LYS A 13 18.12 -13.00 -39.38
CA LYS A 13 17.53 -13.64 -38.20
C LYS A 13 18.37 -13.42 -36.95
N LYS A 14 19.70 -13.53 -37.05
CA LYS A 14 20.61 -13.17 -35.94
C LYS A 14 20.54 -11.69 -35.59
N PHE A 15 20.35 -10.78 -36.54
CA PHE A 15 20.19 -9.35 -36.29
C PHE A 15 18.86 -9.01 -35.61
N VAL A 16 17.78 -9.71 -35.97
CA VAL A 16 16.46 -9.60 -35.33
C VAL A 16 16.42 -10.30 -33.96
N GLU A 17 17.25 -11.33 -33.74
CA GLU A 17 17.43 -11.98 -32.44
C GLU A 17 18.47 -11.26 -31.55
N SER A 18 19.36 -10.46 -32.14
CA SER A 18 20.35 -9.61 -31.46
C SER A 18 19.91 -8.16 -31.30
N SER A 19 18.72 -7.78 -31.77
CA SER A 19 18.08 -6.58 -31.25
C SER A 19 17.71 -6.87 -29.81
N THR A 20 18.67 -6.67 -28.91
CA THR A 20 18.41 -6.21 -27.56
C THR A 20 17.23 -5.26 -27.68
N THR A 21 16.07 -5.69 -27.21
CA THR A 21 15.01 -4.78 -26.81
C THR A 21 15.72 -3.82 -25.86
N ILE A 22 16.12 -2.67 -26.38
CA ILE A 22 16.39 -1.51 -25.57
C ILE A 22 15.03 -1.30 -24.92
N GLU A 23 14.88 -1.80 -23.68
CA GLU A 23 13.73 -1.46 -22.88
C GLU A 23 13.78 0.05 -22.79
N VAL A 24 12.90 0.69 -23.58
CA VAL A 24 12.73 2.12 -23.52
C VAL A 24 12.19 2.37 -22.13
N ASP A 25 13.08 2.84 -21.26
CA ASP A 25 12.76 3.32 -19.94
C ASP A 25 11.59 4.30 -20.11
N ASP A 26 10.41 3.96 -19.58
CA ASP A 26 9.23 4.83 -19.58
C ASP A 26 9.50 5.92 -18.54
N PRO A 27 9.82 7.17 -18.95
CA PRO A 27 10.34 8.19 -18.04
C PRO A 27 9.38 8.51 -16.89
N ILE A 28 8.08 8.25 -17.08
CA ILE A 28 7.06 8.42 -16.06
C ILE A 28 7.16 7.35 -15.00
N ILE A 29 7.48 6.11 -15.38
CA ILE A 29 7.65 5.02 -14.43
C ILE A 29 8.94 5.24 -13.63
N SER A 30 10.04 5.69 -14.24
CA SER A 30 11.27 6.05 -13.53
C SER A 30 11.01 7.17 -12.51
N THR A 31 10.34 8.25 -12.94
CA THR A 31 9.94 9.37 -12.05
C THR A 31 9.02 8.88 -10.93
N MET A 32 8.07 7.99 -11.25
CA MET A 32 7.15 7.40 -10.30
C MET A 32 7.85 6.59 -9.23
N VAL A 33 8.85 5.78 -9.61
CA VAL A 33 9.65 4.99 -8.66
C VAL A 33 10.46 5.89 -7.74
N GLU A 34 11.12 6.93 -8.29
CA GLU A 34 11.89 7.90 -7.50
C GLU A 34 11.02 8.64 -6.48
N LYS A 35 9.91 9.22 -6.94
CA LYS A 35 8.94 9.90 -6.06
C LYS A 35 8.29 8.97 -5.05
N GLY A 36 8.11 7.70 -5.41
CA GLY A 36 7.65 6.68 -4.49
C GLY A 36 8.63 6.45 -3.34
N LYS A 37 9.92 6.40 -3.63
CA LYS A 37 10.98 6.26 -2.63
C LYS A 37 11.06 7.47 -1.70
N GLU A 38 11.04 8.69 -2.25
CA GLU A 38 11.01 9.94 -1.46
C GLU A 38 9.80 9.94 -0.48
N MET A 39 8.64 9.51 -0.96
CA MET A 39 7.44 9.42 -0.13
C MET A 39 7.58 8.37 0.98
N ASP A 40 8.21 7.22 0.72
CA ASP A 40 8.44 6.20 1.75
C ASP A 40 9.46 6.65 2.80
N GLU A 41 10.47 7.43 2.41
CA GLU A 41 11.40 8.09 3.34
C GLU A 41 10.63 9.09 4.24
N TYR A 42 9.76 9.91 3.66
CA TYR A 42 8.88 10.82 4.41
C TYR A 42 7.95 10.06 5.38
N ILE A 43 7.37 8.93 4.98
CA ILE A 43 6.60 8.06 5.89
C ILE A 43 7.47 7.68 7.09
N SER A 44 8.67 7.18 6.82
CA SER A 44 9.58 6.70 7.86
C SER A 44 9.89 7.79 8.89
N GLU A 45 10.19 9.01 8.45
CA GLU A 45 10.48 10.15 9.33
C GLU A 45 9.28 10.49 10.26
N ASN A 46 8.07 10.51 9.70
CA ASN A 46 6.87 10.78 10.49
C ASN A 46 6.61 9.69 11.54
N ILE A 47 6.88 8.42 11.20
CA ILE A 47 6.72 7.32 12.14
C ILE A 47 7.78 7.34 13.23
N HIS A 48 9.03 7.70 12.92
CA HIS A 48 10.05 7.97 13.95
C HIS A 48 9.57 9.02 14.94
N TRP A 49 9.08 10.16 14.44
CA TRP A 49 8.55 11.22 15.31
C TRP A 49 7.37 10.74 16.18
N LEU A 50 6.45 9.93 15.63
CA LEU A 50 5.34 9.36 16.39
C LEU A 50 5.81 8.38 17.47
N GLN A 51 6.81 7.54 17.18
CA GLN A 51 7.42 6.65 18.19
C GLN A 51 8.03 7.44 19.34
N ASP A 52 8.80 8.48 19.03
CA ASP A 52 9.48 9.30 20.03
C ASP A 52 8.46 10.06 20.91
N LYS A 53 7.45 10.65 20.27
CA LYS A 53 6.44 11.45 20.96
C LYS A 53 5.46 10.63 21.79
N TYR A 54 5.13 9.43 21.33
CA TYR A 54 4.15 8.56 21.95
C TYR A 54 4.79 7.24 22.39
N SER A 55 5.91 7.29 23.13
CA SER A 55 6.71 6.14 23.58
C SER A 55 5.95 5.01 24.31
N SER A 56 4.70 5.25 24.71
CA SER A 56 3.84 4.21 25.26
C SER A 56 3.10 3.39 24.20
N SER A 57 3.05 3.80 22.93
CA SER A 57 2.42 3.05 21.84
C SER A 57 3.39 2.07 21.20
N THR A 58 2.86 0.99 20.63
CA THR A 58 3.66 0.08 19.80
C THR A 58 3.76 0.62 18.38
N LEU A 59 4.74 0.16 17.61
CA LEU A 59 4.85 0.44 16.18
C LEU A 59 3.54 0.20 15.42
N PHE A 60 2.84 -0.89 15.74
CA PHE A 60 1.60 -1.22 15.06
C PHE A 60 0.47 -0.23 15.36
N HIS A 61 0.34 0.24 16.60
CA HIS A 61 -0.65 1.29 16.94
C HIS A 61 -0.42 2.57 16.13
N ASN A 62 0.83 3.02 16.04
CA ASN A 62 1.17 4.21 15.26
C ASN A 62 0.94 3.98 13.76
N ALA A 63 1.23 2.76 13.27
CA ALA A 63 0.98 2.37 11.89
C ALA A 63 -0.51 2.27 11.52
N ILE A 64 -1.39 2.05 12.49
CA ILE A 64 -2.86 2.06 12.32
C ILE A 64 -3.40 3.49 12.22
N ILE A 65 -2.98 4.39 13.11
CA ILE A 65 -3.56 5.74 13.20
C ILE A 65 -3.05 6.69 12.12
N PHE A 66 -1.76 6.58 11.77
CA PHE A 66 -1.11 7.56 10.89
C PHE A 66 -1.74 7.62 9.48
N PRO A 67 -2.07 6.49 8.83
CA PRO A 67 -2.76 6.51 7.53
C PRO A 67 -4.13 7.19 7.53
N LEU A 68 -4.79 7.31 8.70
CA LEU A 68 -6.11 7.93 8.81
C LEU A 68 -6.05 9.45 8.67
N THR A 69 -4.95 10.09 9.05
CA THR A 69 -4.75 11.52 8.80
C THR A 69 -4.42 11.76 7.34
N TRP A 70 -3.59 10.91 6.76
CA TRP A 70 -3.17 10.98 5.35
C TRP A 70 -4.31 10.85 4.34
N THR A 71 -5.26 9.97 4.63
CA THR A 71 -6.44 9.81 3.78
C THR A 71 -7.52 10.86 4.05
N GLY A 72 -7.39 11.64 5.13
CA GLY A 72 -8.37 12.64 5.52
C GLY A 72 -9.57 12.05 6.29
N HIS A 73 -9.43 10.88 6.90
CA HIS A 73 -10.41 10.38 7.88
C HIS A 73 -10.32 11.15 9.20
N ALA A 74 -9.13 11.63 9.55
CA ALA A 74 -8.87 12.46 10.72
C ALA A 74 -8.07 13.71 10.35
N VAL A 75 -8.20 14.75 11.16
CA VAL A 75 -7.33 15.93 11.13
C VAL A 75 -6.00 15.56 11.74
N ASP A 76 -4.92 15.80 11.01
CA ASP A 76 -3.57 15.58 11.51
C ASP A 76 -3.26 16.54 12.67
N SER A 77 -3.31 16.02 13.89
CA SER A 77 -3.13 16.83 15.08
C SER A 77 -2.66 15.98 16.26
N PRO A 78 -1.78 16.51 17.13
CA PRO A 78 -1.35 15.79 18.33
C PRO A 78 -2.49 15.31 19.24
N PRO A 79 -3.61 16.04 19.41
CA PRO A 79 -4.77 15.56 20.15
C PRO A 79 -5.42 14.31 19.54
N TYR A 80 -5.53 14.23 18.21
CA TYR A 80 -6.05 13.05 17.52
C TYR A 80 -5.19 11.82 17.80
N HIS A 81 -3.89 11.91 17.49
CA HIS A 81 -2.95 10.80 17.67
C HIS A 81 -2.95 10.30 19.11
N SER A 82 -2.86 11.23 20.08
CA SER A 82 -2.90 10.89 21.50
C SER A 82 -4.18 10.14 21.89
N ALA A 83 -5.34 10.66 21.51
CA ALA A 83 -6.63 10.05 21.86
C ALA A 83 -6.84 8.69 21.18
N ALA A 84 -6.49 8.58 19.89
CA ALA A 84 -6.62 7.34 19.12
C ALA A 84 -5.73 6.22 19.69
N ILE A 85 -4.47 6.52 20.02
CA ILE A 85 -3.54 5.58 20.67
C ILE A 85 -4.12 5.10 22.00
N GLN A 86 -4.56 6.02 22.84
CA GLN A 86 -5.11 5.65 24.16
C GLN A 86 -6.38 4.81 24.02
N TYR A 87 -7.21 5.08 23.02
CA TYR A 87 -8.39 4.27 22.73
C TYR A 87 -8.00 2.86 22.28
N LEU A 88 -7.12 2.69 21.30
CA LEU A 88 -6.72 1.36 20.82
C LEU A 88 -6.11 0.51 21.95
N LYS A 89 -5.33 1.14 22.84
CA LYS A 89 -4.72 0.47 23.99
C LYS A 89 -5.72 0.12 25.10
N ARG A 90 -6.61 1.04 25.47
CA ARG A 90 -7.40 0.95 26.71
C ARG A 90 -8.89 0.66 26.50
N GLY A 91 -9.40 0.83 25.28
CA GLY A 91 -10.82 0.63 24.95
C GLY A 91 -11.79 1.62 25.60
N LYS A 92 -11.31 2.68 26.28
CA LYS A 92 -12.19 3.60 27.01
C LYS A 92 -12.93 4.56 26.07
N LYS A 93 -14.25 4.67 26.26
CA LYS A 93 -15.14 5.53 25.45
C LYS A 93 -14.69 7.00 25.42
N GLU A 94 -14.18 7.53 26.53
CA GLU A 94 -13.68 8.92 26.60
C GLU A 94 -12.56 9.21 25.59
N HIS A 95 -11.70 8.23 25.30
CA HIS A 95 -10.60 8.38 24.35
C HIS A 95 -11.11 8.28 22.92
N LEU A 96 -12.12 7.44 22.69
CA LEU A 96 -12.82 7.35 21.40
C LEU A 96 -13.50 8.67 21.05
N GLU A 97 -14.30 9.23 21.96
CA GLU A 97 -15.00 10.51 21.78
C GLU A 97 -14.03 11.66 21.47
N LYS A 98 -12.89 11.72 22.19
CA LYS A 98 -11.82 12.68 21.91
C LYS A 98 -11.21 12.49 20.52
N ALA A 99 -10.96 11.25 20.11
CA ALA A 99 -10.38 10.96 18.80
C ALA A 99 -11.34 11.31 17.65
N ILE A 100 -12.60 10.89 17.74
CA ILE A 100 -13.59 11.10 16.67
C ILE A 100 -13.98 12.57 16.50
N SER A 101 -13.86 13.39 17.56
CA SER A 101 -14.02 14.86 17.48
C SER A 101 -13.02 15.55 16.53
N LYS A 102 -12.00 14.83 16.07
CA LYS A 102 -10.99 15.28 15.10
C LYS A 102 -11.21 14.64 13.72
N TYR A 103 -12.46 14.42 13.33
CA TYR A 103 -12.80 13.86 12.03
C TYR A 103 -12.39 14.78 10.87
N GLY A 104 -12.03 14.16 9.75
CA GLY A 104 -11.71 14.86 8.49
C GLY A 104 -12.88 14.81 7.48
N ARG A 105 -12.56 14.82 6.19
CA ARG A 105 -13.54 14.92 5.10
C ARG A 105 -14.58 13.79 5.04
N TYR A 106 -14.31 12.64 5.66
CA TYR A 106 -15.21 11.49 5.67
C TYR A 106 -16.20 11.47 6.85
N GLY A 107 -16.14 12.47 7.72
CA GLY A 107 -17.08 12.63 8.82
C GLY A 107 -16.78 11.77 10.05
N GLU A 108 -17.44 12.13 11.15
CA GLU A 108 -17.28 11.51 12.46
C GLU A 108 -17.64 10.02 12.47
N GLU A 109 -18.76 9.66 11.85
CA GLU A 109 -19.25 8.28 11.86
C GLU A 109 -18.24 7.31 11.24
N LYS A 110 -17.62 7.69 10.12
CA LYS A 110 -16.65 6.82 9.44
C LYS A 110 -15.41 6.61 10.31
N LEU A 111 -14.88 7.67 10.91
CA LEU A 111 -13.73 7.59 11.80
C LEU A 111 -14.06 6.75 13.05
N HIS A 112 -15.26 6.93 13.61
CA HIS A 112 -15.76 6.16 14.74
C HIS A 112 -15.82 4.66 14.42
N GLN A 113 -16.42 4.28 13.28
CA GLN A 113 -16.50 2.89 12.84
C GLN A 113 -15.12 2.25 12.64
N ILE A 114 -14.18 2.98 12.04
CA ILE A 114 -12.80 2.52 11.81
C ILE A 114 -12.09 2.25 13.13
N LEU A 115 -12.14 3.19 14.08
CA LEU A 115 -11.47 3.05 15.37
C LEU A 115 -12.03 1.89 16.18
N ILE A 116 -13.37 1.76 16.27
CA ILE A 116 -14.01 0.61 16.93
C ILE A 116 -13.55 -0.70 16.28
N SER A 117 -13.58 -0.76 14.95
CA SER A 117 -13.22 -1.99 14.23
C SER A 117 -11.78 -2.38 14.45
N TRP A 118 -10.84 -1.42 14.43
CA TRP A 118 -9.45 -1.68 14.79
C TRP A 118 -9.29 -2.13 16.24
N LYS A 119 -10.02 -1.54 17.18
CA LYS A 119 -9.99 -1.97 18.58
C LYS A 119 -10.45 -3.42 18.71
N THR A 120 -11.55 -3.80 18.05
CA THR A 120 -12.05 -5.18 18.02
C THR A 120 -11.05 -6.14 17.37
N ILE A 121 -10.41 -5.74 16.27
CA ILE A 121 -9.36 -6.54 15.61
C ILE A 121 -8.20 -6.78 16.59
N LEU A 122 -7.70 -5.73 17.25
CA LEU A 122 -6.58 -5.81 18.20
C LEU A 122 -6.90 -6.66 19.45
N GLU A 123 -8.17 -6.87 19.79
CA GLU A 123 -8.57 -7.78 20.87
C GLU A 123 -8.47 -9.27 20.49
N HIS A 124 -8.41 -9.57 19.19
CA HIS A 124 -8.35 -10.92 18.65
C HIS A 124 -7.07 -11.21 17.87
N PHE A 125 -6.21 -10.22 17.69
CA PHE A 125 -4.96 -10.31 16.96
C PHE A 125 -3.79 -10.35 17.93
N ASP A 126 -2.83 -11.23 17.67
CA ASP A 126 -1.67 -11.39 18.55
C ASP A 126 -0.82 -10.11 18.62
N ASP A 127 -0.28 -9.84 19.80
CA ASP A 127 0.60 -8.69 20.02
C ASP A 127 2.02 -9.02 19.51
N TYR A 128 2.28 -8.64 18.27
CA TYR A 128 3.57 -8.81 17.63
C TYR A 128 4.47 -7.60 17.86
N ASP A 129 5.73 -7.86 18.22
CA ASP A 129 6.79 -6.83 18.18
C ASP A 129 7.23 -6.60 16.73
N PHE A 130 6.51 -5.71 16.03
CA PHE A 130 6.77 -5.35 14.65
C PHE A 130 8.13 -4.65 14.41
N GLU A 131 8.85 -4.20 15.45
CA GLU A 131 10.21 -3.66 15.30
C GLU A 131 11.23 -4.79 15.14
N LYS A 132 11.04 -5.87 15.92
CA LYS A 132 11.94 -7.03 15.96
C LYS A 132 11.54 -8.15 15.02
N LEU A 133 10.33 -8.12 14.47
CA LEU A 133 9.79 -9.15 13.60
C LEU A 133 10.72 -9.44 12.40
N LYS A 134 10.94 -10.72 12.07
CA LYS A 134 11.74 -11.10 10.90
C LYS A 134 10.97 -10.90 9.59
N GLU A 135 11.72 -10.68 8.53
CA GLU A 135 11.25 -10.37 7.18
C GLU A 135 10.25 -11.42 6.65
N ASP A 136 10.53 -12.71 6.87
CA ASP A 136 9.73 -13.86 6.43
C ASP A 136 8.37 -13.96 7.13
N LYS A 137 8.24 -13.36 8.32
CA LYS A 137 7.00 -13.41 9.11
C LYS A 137 5.97 -12.36 8.72
N PHE A 138 6.38 -11.28 8.07
CA PHE A 138 5.47 -10.19 7.70
C PHE A 138 4.31 -10.65 6.82
N VAL A 139 4.60 -11.49 5.83
CA VAL A 139 3.58 -11.97 4.87
C VAL A 139 2.56 -12.87 5.58
N LEU A 140 3.03 -13.75 6.47
CA LEU A 140 2.17 -14.64 7.25
C LEU A 140 1.24 -13.84 8.17
N ILE A 141 1.80 -12.86 8.88
CA ILE A 141 1.06 -12.00 9.82
C ILE A 141 0.03 -11.12 9.09
N GLN A 142 0.35 -10.64 7.88
CA GLN A 142 -0.63 -9.91 7.06
C GLN A 142 -1.80 -10.82 6.63
N ASP A 143 -1.52 -12.07 6.26
CA ASP A 143 -2.56 -13.04 5.89
C ASP A 143 -3.42 -13.47 7.10
N GLU A 144 -2.81 -13.65 8.27
CA GLU A 144 -3.53 -13.87 9.53
C GLU A 144 -4.48 -12.72 9.85
N LEU A 145 -3.99 -11.47 9.77
CA LEU A 145 -4.81 -10.28 10.02
C LEU A 145 -5.96 -10.17 9.01
N TRP A 146 -5.70 -10.46 7.74
CA TRP A 146 -6.72 -10.49 6.70
C TRP A 146 -7.82 -11.51 7.02
N LYS A 147 -7.44 -12.75 7.33
CA LYS A 147 -8.38 -13.83 7.66
C LYS A 147 -9.21 -13.49 8.90
N LEU A 148 -8.58 -12.95 9.93
CA LEU A 148 -9.26 -12.48 11.14
C LEU A 148 -10.27 -11.39 10.81
N THR A 149 -9.84 -10.35 10.09
CA THR A 149 -10.69 -9.21 9.72
C THR A 149 -11.87 -9.67 8.87
N TYR A 150 -11.64 -10.53 7.88
CA TYR A 150 -12.69 -11.12 7.06
C TYR A 150 -13.71 -11.88 7.91
N LYS A 151 -13.24 -12.73 8.83
CA LYS A 151 -14.13 -13.45 9.76
C LYS A 151 -14.98 -12.49 10.60
N LEU A 152 -14.38 -11.46 11.18
CA LEU A 152 -15.10 -10.47 11.98
C LEU A 152 -16.13 -9.67 11.17
N ILE A 153 -15.87 -9.40 9.89
CA ILE A 153 -16.85 -8.79 8.97
C ILE A 153 -18.03 -9.74 8.72
N GLN A 154 -17.76 -11.01 8.40
CA GLN A 154 -18.81 -12.02 8.16
C GLN A 154 -19.69 -12.24 9.40
N GLU A 155 -19.12 -12.11 10.59
CA GLU A 155 -19.84 -12.18 11.87
C GLU A 155 -20.55 -10.86 12.24
N ASN A 156 -20.52 -9.83 11.39
CA ASN A 156 -21.05 -8.48 11.64
C ASN A 156 -20.49 -7.80 12.91
N LYS A 157 -19.28 -8.19 13.34
CA LYS A 157 -18.60 -7.62 14.52
C LYS A 157 -17.85 -6.33 14.24
N ILE A 158 -17.44 -6.13 12.98
CA ILE A 158 -16.71 -4.93 12.54
C ILE A 158 -17.24 -4.44 11.20
N ARG A 159 -17.01 -3.16 10.89
CA ARG A 159 -17.40 -2.52 9.62
C ARG A 159 -16.49 -1.34 9.28
N GLY A 160 -16.49 -0.92 8.03
CA GLY A 160 -15.72 0.26 7.60
C GLY A 160 -14.22 0.03 7.45
N ILE A 161 -13.74 -1.22 7.58
CA ILE A 161 -12.37 -1.62 7.23
C ILE A 161 -12.35 -2.03 5.76
N GLY A 162 -11.84 -1.15 4.90
CA GLY A 162 -11.50 -1.45 3.50
C GLY A 162 -10.05 -1.90 3.35
N ASN A 163 -9.60 -2.14 2.12
CA ASN A 163 -8.23 -2.64 1.92
C ASN A 163 -7.17 -1.60 2.25
N TRP A 164 -7.41 -0.32 1.92
CA TRP A 164 -6.54 0.76 2.39
C TRP A 164 -6.31 0.64 3.90
N ILE A 165 -7.42 0.64 4.65
CA ILE A 165 -7.39 0.70 6.11
C ILE A 165 -6.64 -0.50 6.68
N LEU A 166 -6.89 -1.70 6.15
CA LEU A 166 -6.27 -2.93 6.64
C LEU A 166 -4.78 -3.06 6.30
N PHE A 167 -4.37 -2.71 5.08
CA PHE A 167 -3.01 -2.94 4.60
C PHE A 167 -2.06 -1.76 4.80
N ALA A 168 -2.58 -0.55 5.02
CA ALA A 168 -1.74 0.62 5.27
C ALA A 168 -0.75 0.41 6.43
N PRO A 169 -1.10 -0.21 7.58
CA PRO A 169 -0.14 -0.45 8.65
C PRO A 169 1.12 -1.22 8.20
N PHE A 170 0.97 -2.20 7.31
CA PHE A 170 2.11 -2.96 6.78
C PHE A 170 3.01 -2.10 5.88
N LYS A 171 2.41 -1.27 5.01
CA LYS A 171 3.15 -0.29 4.22
C LYS A 171 3.93 0.66 5.14
N ILE A 172 3.29 1.18 6.17
CA ILE A 172 3.91 2.11 7.12
C ILE A 172 5.09 1.45 7.86
N ILE A 173 4.92 0.21 8.33
CA ILE A 173 6.00 -0.53 9.00
C ILE A 173 7.14 -0.84 8.04
N LEU A 174 6.83 -1.21 6.80
CA LEU A 174 7.85 -1.45 5.78
C LEU A 174 8.64 -0.18 5.51
N ALA A 175 7.98 0.96 5.30
CA ALA A 175 8.62 2.25 5.11
C ALA A 175 9.53 2.61 6.29
N TYR A 176 9.04 2.47 7.52
CA TYR A 176 9.82 2.71 8.73
C TYR A 176 11.07 1.81 8.85
N ARG A 177 10.96 0.54 8.46
CA ARG A 177 12.06 -0.43 8.60
C ARG A 177 12.85 -0.55 7.29
N TYR A 178 13.67 0.44 6.96
CA TYR A 178 14.54 0.46 5.76
C TYR A 178 15.26 -0.85 5.40
N ARG A 179 15.67 -1.65 6.40
CA ARG A 179 16.28 -2.97 6.16
C ARG A 179 15.38 -3.91 5.35
N LEU A 180 14.06 -3.80 5.54
CA LEU A 180 13.06 -4.58 4.83
C LEU A 180 13.04 -4.25 3.33
N TRP A 181 13.38 -3.03 2.94
CA TRP A 181 13.40 -2.61 1.53
C TRP A 181 14.42 -3.38 0.72
N LYS A 182 15.47 -3.92 1.33
CA LYS A 182 16.45 -4.72 0.59
C LYS A 182 15.97 -6.15 0.33
N ASN A 183 14.94 -6.63 1.03
CA ASN A 183 14.48 -8.00 0.95
C ASN A 183 13.31 -8.19 -0.04
N LYS A 184 13.55 -8.94 -1.12
CA LYS A 184 12.55 -9.27 -2.15
C LYS A 184 11.34 -10.06 -1.62
N GLU A 185 11.46 -10.75 -0.48
CA GLU A 185 10.31 -11.43 0.15
C GLU A 185 9.24 -10.45 0.59
N THR A 186 9.62 -9.21 0.91
CA THR A 186 8.68 -8.16 1.30
C THR A 186 7.85 -7.64 0.13
N ASP A 187 8.26 -7.89 -1.11
CA ASP A 187 7.44 -7.62 -2.30
C ASP A 187 6.19 -8.51 -2.35
N LYS A 188 6.08 -9.54 -1.51
CA LYS A 188 4.87 -10.36 -1.35
C LYS A 188 3.82 -9.73 -0.44
N ILE A 189 4.18 -8.69 0.31
CA ILE A 189 3.26 -7.98 1.20
C ILE A 189 2.33 -7.14 0.35
N LYS A 190 1.02 -7.33 0.53
CA LYS A 190 0.00 -6.56 -0.19
C LYS A 190 0.05 -5.12 0.27
N MET A 191 0.11 -4.23 -0.71
CA MET A 191 0.09 -2.78 -0.46
C MET A 191 -1.35 -2.28 -0.35
N PRO A 192 -1.59 -1.20 0.40
CA PRO A 192 -2.90 -0.58 0.44
C PRO A 192 -3.32 -0.14 -0.98
N LEU A 193 -4.53 -0.55 -1.36
CA LEU A 193 -5.25 0.03 -2.48
C LEU A 193 -6.02 1.22 -1.95
N GLY A 194 -6.02 2.33 -2.68
CA GLY A 194 -6.77 3.53 -2.31
C GLY A 194 -7.11 4.31 -3.56
N LEU A 195 -7.96 5.32 -3.41
CA LEU A 195 -8.45 6.13 -4.52
C LEU A 195 -7.32 6.66 -5.41
N GLU A 196 -6.27 7.19 -4.81
CA GLU A 196 -5.13 7.76 -5.52
C GLU A 196 -4.31 6.68 -6.24
N VAL A 197 -4.09 5.52 -5.63
CA VAL A 197 -3.41 4.39 -6.31
C VAL A 197 -4.21 3.91 -7.52
N ILE A 198 -5.53 3.79 -7.39
CA ILE A 198 -6.44 3.45 -8.49
C ILE A 198 -6.36 4.49 -9.61
N ARG A 199 -6.35 5.79 -9.26
CA ARG A 199 -6.18 6.88 -10.23
C ARG A 199 -4.82 6.79 -10.93
N GLY A 200 -3.76 6.44 -10.22
CA GLY A 200 -2.43 6.18 -10.79
C GLY A 200 -2.47 5.09 -11.86
N ILE A 201 -3.07 3.94 -11.54
CA ILE A 201 -3.25 2.83 -12.50
C ILE A 201 -4.07 3.27 -13.72
N ARG A 202 -5.18 3.98 -13.53
CA ARG A 202 -5.99 4.49 -14.65
C ARG A 202 -5.22 5.47 -15.53
N LYS A 203 -4.31 6.29 -14.96
CA LYS A 203 -3.42 7.14 -15.74
C LYS A 203 -2.44 6.31 -16.57
N LEU A 204 -1.89 5.23 -16.03
CA LEU A 204 -1.04 4.30 -16.81
C LEU A 204 -1.80 3.66 -17.97
N ILE A 205 -3.07 3.27 -17.76
CA ILE A 205 -3.92 2.68 -18.81
C ILE A 205 -4.15 3.68 -19.94
N LYS A 206 -4.52 4.93 -19.60
CA LYS A 206 -4.72 6.01 -20.59
C LYS A 206 -3.46 6.30 -21.40
N ARG A 207 -2.29 6.15 -20.78
CA ARG A 207 -0.98 6.32 -21.43
C ARG A 207 -0.53 5.07 -22.22
N LYS A 208 -1.30 3.98 -22.19
CA LYS A 208 -0.98 2.69 -22.83
C LYS A 208 0.37 2.14 -22.37
N SER A 209 0.67 2.27 -21.08
CA SER A 209 1.91 1.72 -20.52
C SER A 209 1.95 0.19 -20.67
N LYS A 210 3.12 -0.38 -20.98
CA LYS A 210 3.32 -1.84 -21.17
C LYS A 210 2.85 -2.67 -19.97
N TYR A 211 2.89 -2.09 -18.76
CA TYR A 211 2.56 -2.79 -17.52
C TYR A 211 1.05 -3.02 -17.33
N VAL A 212 0.22 -2.34 -18.10
CA VAL A 212 -1.25 -2.41 -18.01
C VAL A 212 -1.91 -2.78 -19.33
N GLU A 213 -1.14 -3.35 -20.25
CA GLU A 213 -1.65 -3.83 -21.53
C GLU A 213 -2.75 -4.88 -21.32
N GLY A 214 -3.87 -4.73 -22.02
CA GLY A 214 -5.03 -5.60 -21.89
C GLY A 214 -5.98 -5.25 -20.73
N TYR A 215 -5.67 -4.27 -19.88
CA TYR A 215 -6.61 -3.78 -18.87
C TYR A 215 -7.43 -2.60 -19.37
N ASP A 216 -8.68 -2.54 -18.94
CA ASP A 216 -9.57 -1.42 -19.17
C ASP A 216 -9.72 -0.57 -17.89
N THR A 217 -9.86 0.74 -18.05
CA THR A 217 -10.16 1.66 -16.94
C THR A 217 -11.40 1.28 -16.13
N TYR A 218 -12.42 0.63 -16.71
CA TYR A 218 -13.62 0.15 -16.02
C TYR A 218 -13.34 -1.00 -15.06
N MET A 219 -12.20 -1.69 -15.21
CA MET A 219 -11.77 -2.73 -14.26
C MET A 219 -11.35 -2.13 -12.90
N PHE A 220 -11.17 -0.80 -12.83
CA PHE A 220 -10.71 -0.09 -11.64
C PHE A 220 -11.67 1.06 -11.29
N MET A 221 -12.77 0.73 -10.62
CA MET A 221 -13.74 1.72 -10.13
C MET A 221 -13.13 2.58 -9.02
N GLU A 222 -13.52 3.87 -8.95
CA GLU A 222 -13.02 4.79 -7.91
C GLU A 222 -13.55 4.46 -6.52
N GLU A 223 -14.70 3.79 -6.44
CA GLU A 223 -15.22 3.24 -5.21
C GLU A 223 -14.41 1.98 -4.87
N GLU A 224 -13.43 2.14 -3.99
CA GLU A 224 -12.82 1.02 -3.30
C GLU A 224 -13.94 0.34 -2.50
N GLY A 225 -14.44 -0.79 -3.01
CA GLY A 225 -15.48 -1.56 -2.34
C GLY A 225 -15.06 -1.99 -0.93
N GLY A 226 -15.90 -2.82 -0.30
CA GLY A 226 -15.49 -3.48 0.94
C GLY A 226 -14.24 -4.34 0.75
N LEU A 227 -13.73 -4.85 1.87
CA LEU A 227 -12.56 -5.71 1.90
C LEU A 227 -12.69 -6.91 0.94
N VAL A 228 -13.89 -7.48 0.83
CA VAL A 228 -14.15 -8.68 0.01
C VAL A 228 -14.11 -8.33 -1.47
N GLU A 229 -14.79 -7.26 -1.84
CA GLU A 229 -14.95 -6.80 -3.22
C GLU A 229 -13.62 -6.30 -3.79
N GLY A 230 -12.82 -5.61 -2.98
CA GLY A 230 -11.53 -5.06 -3.43
C GLY A 230 -10.37 -6.06 -3.49
N LYS A 231 -10.55 -7.31 -3.03
CA LYS A 231 -9.46 -8.31 -3.01
C LYS A 231 -8.89 -8.57 -4.40
N ALA A 232 -9.74 -8.79 -5.40
CA ALA A 232 -9.30 -9.07 -6.77
C ALA A 232 -8.51 -7.89 -7.38
N ILE A 233 -8.98 -6.66 -7.12
CA ILE A 233 -8.31 -5.45 -7.59
C ILE A 233 -6.94 -5.32 -6.94
N ILE A 234 -6.82 -5.62 -5.64
CA ILE A 234 -5.52 -5.62 -4.97
C ILE A 234 -4.54 -6.59 -5.57
N GLU A 235 -4.95 -7.84 -5.83
CA GLU A 235 -4.04 -8.82 -6.43
C GLU A 235 -3.55 -8.36 -7.80
N LEU A 236 -4.44 -7.76 -8.59
CA LEU A 236 -4.12 -7.25 -9.91
C LEU A 236 -3.17 -6.05 -9.85
N VAL A 237 -3.47 -5.04 -9.02
CA VAL A 237 -2.59 -3.88 -8.81
C VAL A 237 -1.24 -4.31 -8.25
N HIS A 238 -1.23 -5.24 -7.30
CA HIS A 238 0.00 -5.77 -6.71
C HIS A 238 0.84 -6.54 -7.73
N SER A 239 0.22 -7.29 -8.64
CA SER A 239 0.90 -7.93 -9.77
C SER A 239 1.52 -6.91 -10.72
N ILE A 240 0.81 -5.82 -11.03
CA ILE A 240 1.36 -4.71 -11.84
C ILE A 240 2.58 -4.10 -11.12
N SER A 241 2.46 -3.82 -9.82
CA SER A 241 3.55 -3.25 -9.03
C SER A 241 4.77 -4.16 -8.97
N LYS A 242 4.60 -5.48 -8.89
CA LYS A 242 5.70 -6.45 -8.95
C LYS A 242 6.44 -6.43 -10.27
N LYS A 243 5.72 -6.34 -11.40
CA LYS A 243 6.34 -6.26 -12.73
C LYS A 243 7.18 -4.98 -12.85
N ILE A 244 6.60 -3.83 -12.49
CA ILE A 244 7.32 -2.55 -12.49
C ILE A 244 8.54 -2.63 -11.56
N ALA A 245 8.38 -3.17 -10.35
CA ALA A 245 9.48 -3.30 -9.41
C ALA A 245 10.64 -4.17 -9.93
N GLY A 246 10.32 -5.22 -10.67
CA GLY A 246 11.30 -6.09 -11.32
C GLY A 246 12.08 -5.37 -12.43
N ASP A 247 11.37 -4.74 -13.37
CA ASP A 247 11.97 -4.07 -14.53
C ASP A 247 12.80 -2.83 -14.12
N TYR A 248 12.44 -2.16 -13.02
CA TYR A 248 13.11 -0.95 -12.52
C TYR A 248 14.09 -1.20 -11.35
N ASP A 249 14.40 -2.47 -11.05
CA ASP A 249 15.23 -2.90 -9.89
C ASP A 249 14.91 -2.14 -8.59
N THR A 250 13.62 -2.06 -8.27
CA THR A 250 13.10 -1.35 -7.09
C THR A 250 12.25 -2.30 -6.23
N ARG A 251 11.36 -1.75 -5.41
CA ARG A 251 10.46 -2.51 -4.53
C ARG A 251 9.01 -2.12 -4.73
N VAL A 252 8.13 -3.07 -4.43
CA VAL A 252 6.68 -2.91 -4.58
C VAL A 252 6.15 -1.75 -3.73
N ILE A 253 6.75 -1.48 -2.56
CA ILE A 253 6.38 -0.33 -1.72
C ILE A 253 6.59 1.01 -2.44
N HIS A 254 7.76 1.19 -3.07
CA HIS A 254 8.10 2.39 -3.83
C HIS A 254 7.16 2.56 -5.02
N VAL A 255 6.87 1.48 -5.73
CA VAL A 255 5.90 1.52 -6.83
C VAL A 255 4.50 1.91 -6.34
N ASN A 256 4.04 1.39 -5.20
CA ASN A 256 2.73 1.76 -4.65
C ASN A 256 2.67 3.23 -4.20
N SER A 257 3.72 3.73 -3.55
CA SER A 257 3.84 5.16 -3.20
C SER A 257 3.92 6.05 -4.44
N GLY A 258 4.64 5.61 -5.46
CA GLY A 258 4.70 6.29 -6.75
C GLY A 258 3.35 6.34 -7.46
N LEU A 259 2.61 5.23 -7.48
CA LEU A 259 1.24 5.18 -8.04
C LEU A 259 0.30 6.16 -7.32
N TYR A 260 0.45 6.30 -6.00
CA TYR A 260 -0.29 7.28 -5.22
C TYR A 260 0.04 8.72 -5.66
N GLN A 261 1.32 9.08 -5.78
CA GLN A 261 1.78 10.40 -6.25
C GLN A 261 1.28 10.70 -7.68
N LEU A 262 1.39 9.70 -8.57
CA LEU A 262 0.89 9.79 -9.93
C LEU A 262 -0.62 10.01 -9.93
N GLY A 263 -1.35 9.30 -9.08
CA GLY A 263 -2.79 9.47 -8.88
C GLY A 263 -3.19 10.89 -8.48
N LYS A 264 -2.42 11.50 -7.57
CA LYS A 264 -2.61 12.89 -7.14
C LYS A 264 -2.27 13.92 -8.22
N GLY A 265 -1.49 13.54 -9.23
CA GLY A 265 -1.00 14.46 -10.25
C GLY A 265 0.25 15.22 -9.83
N GLU A 266 1.04 14.62 -8.95
CA GLU A 266 2.35 15.13 -8.51
C GLU A 266 3.49 14.62 -9.41
N ILE A 267 3.14 13.86 -10.46
CA ILE A 267 3.97 13.33 -11.56
C ILE A 267 3.24 13.52 -12.89
#